data_AF-A0A5Q0SG75-F1
#
_entry.id   AF-A0A5Q0SG75-F1
#
_cell.length_a   1.000
_cell.length_b   1.000
_cell.length_c   1.000
_cell.angle_alpha   90.00
_cell.angle_beta   90.00
_cell.angle_gamma   90.00
#
_symmetry.space_group_name_H-M   'P 1'
#
loop_
_entity.id
_entity.type
_entity.pdbx_description
1 polymer ?
#
loop_
_entity_poly.entity_id
_entity_poly.type
_entity_poly.pdbx_seq_one_letter_code
_entity_poly.pdbx_strand_id
1 'polypeptide(L)'
;MKLLLNVVEDLSSLFIEWYRDYVKKIIVGGKSFEKNDETEETIYLIALDKVSKISLYARGEIFSFFYNKVKNKESTRDFILNYGALPKIYGLILSPKELEYEIPVLEYLNIHGKVIYSVEDEKNG
;
A
#
# COMPACT_ATOMS: atom_id res chain seq x y z
N MET A 1 -15.49 -1.10 5.74
CA MET A 1 -14.29 -0.92 4.89
C MET A 1 -14.05 0.52 4.38
N LYS A 2 -14.90 1.51 4.65
CA LYS A 2 -14.87 2.81 3.95
C LYS A 2 -13.74 3.72 4.43
N LEU A 3 -13.57 3.89 5.74
CA LEU A 3 -12.62 4.87 6.29
C LEU A 3 -11.18 4.41 6.04
N LEU A 4 -10.90 3.12 6.20
CA LEU A 4 -9.62 2.51 5.85
C LEU A 4 -9.25 2.74 4.38
N LEU A 5 -10.21 2.54 3.45
CA LEU A 5 -9.97 2.76 2.03
C LEU A 5 -9.66 4.23 1.72
N ASN A 6 -10.34 5.18 2.35
CA ASN A 6 -10.01 6.60 2.18
C ASN A 6 -8.56 6.92 2.60
N VAL A 7 -8.08 6.33 3.71
CA VAL A 7 -6.68 6.50 4.16
C VAL A 7 -5.71 5.85 3.16
N VAL A 8 -6.03 4.66 2.66
CA VAL A 8 -5.24 3.96 1.63
C VAL A 8 -5.18 4.76 0.32
N GLU A 9 -6.28 5.38 -0.09
CA GLU A 9 -6.37 6.22 -1.29
C GLU A 9 -5.51 7.49 -1.15
N ASP A 10 -5.57 8.16 0.01
CA ASP A 10 -4.69 9.31 0.30
C ASP A 10 -3.21 8.90 0.28
N LEU A 11 -2.87 7.76 0.88
CA LEU A 11 -1.50 7.24 0.87
C LEU A 11 -1.02 6.91 -0.54
N SER A 12 -1.86 6.22 -1.31
CA SER A 12 -1.59 5.86 -2.70
C SER A 12 -1.38 7.10 -3.56
N SER A 13 -2.24 8.10 -3.39
CA SER A 13 -2.15 9.38 -4.11
C SER A 13 -0.83 10.09 -3.83
N LEU A 14 -0.38 10.14 -2.57
CA LEU A 14 0.92 10.75 -2.24
C LEU A 14 2.10 10.02 -2.89
N PHE A 15 2.08 8.68 -2.92
CA PHE A 15 3.11 7.91 -3.60
C PHE A 15 3.10 8.17 -5.11
N ILE A 16 1.92 8.16 -5.74
CA ILE A 16 1.75 8.40 -7.18
C ILE A 16 2.16 9.83 -7.54
N GLU A 17 1.78 10.84 -6.75
CA GLU A 17 2.17 12.23 -7.01
C GLU A 17 3.69 12.42 -6.92
N TRP A 18 4.33 11.77 -5.95
CA TRP A 18 5.76 11.94 -5.68
C TRP A 18 6.65 11.16 -6.65
N TYR A 19 6.30 9.89 -6.89
CA TYR A 19 7.11 8.98 -7.71
C TYR A 19 6.59 8.83 -9.15
N ARG A 20 5.37 9.30 -9.43
CA ARG A 20 4.79 9.35 -10.78
C ARG A 20 4.85 7.99 -11.47
N ASP A 21 5.50 7.96 -12.63
CA ASP A 21 5.70 6.82 -13.51
C ASP A 21 6.54 5.70 -12.90
N TYR A 22 7.23 5.93 -11.78
CA TYR A 22 7.93 4.87 -11.06
C TYR A 22 6.98 3.98 -10.26
N VAL A 23 5.79 4.44 -9.88
CA VAL A 23 4.80 3.55 -9.24
C VAL A 23 4.23 2.64 -10.32
N LYS A 24 4.37 1.32 -10.15
CA LYS A 24 3.88 0.33 -11.12
C LYS A 24 2.61 -0.37 -10.67
N LYS A 25 2.52 -0.67 -9.37
CA LYS A 25 1.38 -1.39 -8.80
C LYS A 25 1.21 -1.04 -7.33
N ILE A 26 -0.03 -0.92 -6.87
CA ILE A 26 -0.40 -0.83 -5.46
C ILE A 26 -1.48 -1.86 -5.18
N ILE A 27 -1.24 -2.77 -4.24
CA ILE A 27 -2.18 -3.79 -3.79
C ILE A 27 -2.35 -3.64 -2.28
N VAL A 28 -3.58 -3.75 -1.78
CA VAL A 28 -3.86 -3.83 -0.35
C VAL A 28 -4.60 -5.11 0.00
N GLY A 29 -4.36 -5.65 1.19
CA GLY A 29 -5.04 -6.85 1.69
C GLY A 29 -4.81 -7.02 3.18
N GLY A 30 -4.95 -8.24 3.68
CA GLY A 30 -4.73 -8.57 5.10
C GLY A 30 -6.04 -8.82 5.85
N LYS A 31 -5.91 -8.99 7.17
CA LYS A 31 -7.02 -9.35 8.06
C LYS A 31 -8.17 -8.36 8.00
N SER A 32 -7.89 -7.08 7.75
CA SER A 32 -8.94 -6.08 7.60
C SER A 32 -9.89 -6.41 6.45
N PHE A 33 -9.36 -6.89 5.32
CA PHE A 33 -10.14 -7.28 4.14
C PHE A 33 -10.86 -8.62 4.35
N GLU A 34 -10.21 -9.61 4.95
CA GLU A 34 -10.79 -10.93 5.22
C GLU A 34 -11.96 -10.87 6.19
N LYS A 35 -11.79 -10.13 7.29
CA LYS A 35 -12.78 -10.01 8.36
C LYS A 35 -13.77 -8.88 8.13
N ASN A 36 -13.55 -8.05 7.09
CA ASN A 36 -14.25 -6.80 6.87
C ASN A 36 -14.23 -5.88 8.12
N ASP A 37 -13.09 -5.84 8.80
CA ASP A 37 -12.85 -5.04 10.02
C ASP A 37 -11.75 -4.02 9.75
N GLU A 38 -12.11 -2.73 9.79
CA GLU A 38 -11.17 -1.65 9.47
C GLU A 38 -10.05 -1.47 10.51
N THR A 39 -10.21 -2.02 11.72
CA THR A 39 -9.26 -1.89 12.84
C THR A 39 -8.17 -2.97 12.85
N GLU A 40 -8.32 -3.95 11.96
CA GLU A 40 -7.38 -5.06 11.80
C GLU A 40 -6.22 -4.69 10.86
N GLU A 41 -5.22 -5.56 10.86
CA GLU A 41 -4.01 -5.40 10.06
C GLU A 41 -4.30 -5.34 8.55
N THR A 42 -3.72 -4.32 7.91
CA THR A 42 -3.74 -4.11 6.46
C THR A 42 -2.32 -4.16 5.92
N ILE A 43 -2.09 -5.04 4.95
CA ILE A 43 -0.85 -5.08 4.19
C ILE A 43 -1.01 -4.12 3.02
N TYR A 44 -0.09 -3.17 2.88
CA TYR A 44 -0.01 -2.22 1.77
C TYR A 44 1.25 -2.50 0.97
N LEU A 45 1.08 -3.08 -0.21
CA LEU A 45 2.18 -3.39 -1.11
C LEU A 45 2.25 -2.37 -2.24
N ILE A 46 3.45 -1.84 -2.47
CA ILE A 46 3.76 -1.00 -3.62
C ILE A 46 4.93 -1.58 -4.40
N ALA A 47 4.70 -1.79 -5.70
CA ALA A 47 5.76 -2.04 -6.67
C ALA A 47 6.26 -0.69 -7.19
N LEU A 48 7.49 -0.34 -6.82
CA LEU A 48 8.12 0.93 -7.11
C LEU A 48 9.40 0.69 -7.90
N ASP A 49 9.52 1.32 -9.06
CA ASP A 49 10.70 1.18 -9.89
C ASP A 49 11.94 1.84 -9.26
N LYS A 50 13.14 1.45 -9.69
CA LYS A 50 14.44 1.95 -9.20
C LYS A 50 14.75 1.73 -7.71
N VAL A 51 13.99 0.88 -7.00
CA VAL A 51 14.27 0.55 -5.57
C VAL A 51 15.12 -0.69 -5.35
N SER A 52 15.49 -1.44 -6.41
CA SER A 52 16.22 -2.70 -6.28
C SER A 52 17.56 -2.60 -5.55
N LYS A 53 18.20 -1.42 -5.60
CA LYS A 53 19.46 -1.12 -4.89
C LYS A 53 19.26 -0.47 -3.51
N ILE A 54 18.02 -0.20 -3.12
CA ILE A 54 17.68 0.39 -1.82
C ILE A 54 17.46 -0.75 -0.82
N SER A 55 18.13 -0.69 0.34
CA SER A 55 17.99 -1.70 1.39
C SER A 55 16.56 -1.75 1.93
N LEU A 56 16.13 -2.92 2.44
CA LEU A 56 14.81 -3.10 3.04
C LEU A 56 14.54 -2.11 4.18
N TYR A 57 15.55 -1.80 4.99
CA TYR A 57 15.44 -0.80 6.05
C TYR A 57 15.10 0.59 5.50
N ALA A 58 15.85 1.08 4.50
CA ALA A 58 15.60 2.38 3.89
C ALA A 58 14.24 2.43 3.15
N ARG A 59 13.78 1.30 2.59
CA ARG A 59 12.43 1.19 2.02
C ARG A 59 11.35 1.35 3.11
N GLY A 60 11.57 0.82 4.31
CA GLY A 60 10.71 1.04 5.47
C GLY A 60 10.65 2.52 5.90
N GLU A 61 11.78 3.23 5.82
CA GLU A 61 11.83 4.68 6.08
C GLU A 61 11.06 5.48 5.02
N ILE A 62 11.18 5.11 3.74
CA ILE A 62 10.37 5.70 2.65
C ILE A 62 8.88 5.53 2.98
N PHE A 63 8.42 4.32 3.28
CA PHE A 63 7.01 4.10 3.63
C PHE A 63 6.58 4.94 4.84
N SER A 64 7.40 4.95 5.89
CA SER A 64 7.11 5.69 7.12
C SER A 64 6.98 7.20 6.87
N PHE A 65 7.80 7.76 5.98
CA PHE A 65 7.70 9.16 5.56
C PHE A 65 6.34 9.49 4.95
N PHE A 66 5.86 8.68 4.00
CA PHE A 66 4.55 8.90 3.37
C PHE A 66 3.40 8.63 4.34
N TYR A 67 3.48 7.55 5.12
CA TYR A 67 2.46 7.23 6.11
C TYR A 67 2.30 8.33 7.16
N ASN A 68 3.41 8.93 7.62
CA ASN A 68 3.36 10.07 8.55
C ASN A 68 2.75 11.33 7.93
N LYS A 69 2.85 11.54 6.61
CA LYS A 69 2.15 12.64 5.93
C LYS A 69 0.63 12.42 5.91
N VAL A 70 0.19 11.18 5.69
CA VAL A 70 -1.24 10.82 5.68
C VAL A 70 -1.88 10.96 7.05
N LYS A 71 -1.14 10.75 8.15
CA LYS A 71 -1.65 10.93 9.52
C LYS A 71 -2.30 12.29 9.79
N ASN A 72 -1.89 13.33 9.05
CA ASN A 72 -2.41 14.68 9.21
C ASN A 72 -3.61 15.00 8.29
N LYS A 73 -4.01 14.07 7.41
CA LYS A 73 -5.13 14.23 6.49
C LYS A 73 -6.48 13.98 7.19
N GLU A 74 -7.54 14.53 6.60
CA GLU A 74 -8.91 14.37 7.09
C GLU A 74 -9.34 12.91 7.15
N SER A 75 -9.01 12.10 6.14
CA SER A 75 -9.27 10.66 6.11
C SER A 75 -8.78 9.92 7.36
N THR A 76 -7.57 10.23 7.84
CA THR A 76 -7.01 9.61 9.04
C THR A 76 -7.67 10.15 10.31
N ARG A 77 -8.02 11.45 10.33
CA ARG A 77 -8.77 12.03 11.46
C ARG A 77 -10.13 11.37 11.61
N ASP A 78 -10.86 11.18 10.51
CA ASP A 78 -12.15 10.51 10.50
C ASP A 78 -12.03 9.07 10.99
N PHE A 79 -10.99 8.35 10.55
CA PHE A 79 -10.69 7.01 11.05
C PHE A 79 -10.48 7.00 12.57
N ILE A 80 -9.63 7.89 13.09
CA ILE A 80 -9.35 7.99 14.54
C ILE A 80 -10.61 8.36 15.33
N LEU A 81 -11.44 9.27 14.82
CA LEU A 81 -12.68 9.67 15.48
C LEU A 81 -13.67 8.51 15.61
N ASN A 82 -13.68 7.59 14.64
CA ASN A 82 -14.58 6.43 14.65
C ASN A 82 -14.03 5.24 15.47
N TYR A 83 -12.71 5.02 15.46
CA TYR A 83 -12.10 3.81 16.02
C TYR A 83 -11.17 4.04 17.22
N GLY A 84 -10.87 5.30 17.56
CA GLY A 84 -10.01 5.67 18.68
C GLY A 84 -8.51 5.38 18.50
N ALA A 85 -8.10 4.93 17.31
CA ALA A 85 -6.72 4.56 17.01
C ALA A 85 -6.36 4.84 15.54
N LEU A 86 -5.06 4.87 15.24
CA LEU A 86 -4.57 4.92 13.86
C LEU A 86 -4.84 3.59 13.13
N PRO A 87 -5.03 3.62 11.80
CA PRO A 87 -5.16 2.40 11.03
C PRO A 87 -3.85 1.59 11.07
N LYS A 88 -3.97 0.25 11.11
CA LYS A 88 -2.81 -0.66 11.18
C LYS A 88 -2.33 -1.03 9.78
N ILE A 89 -1.68 -0.09 9.11
CA ILE A 89 -1.17 -0.29 7.73
C ILE A 89 0.32 -0.61 7.76
N TYR A 90 0.68 -1.78 7.25
CA TYR A 90 2.06 -2.25 7.13
C TYR A 90 2.52 -2.17 5.68
N GLY A 91 3.53 -1.34 5.42
CA GLY A 91 4.02 -1.08 4.08
C GLY A 91 5.11 -2.04 3.62
N LEU A 92 4.96 -2.58 2.42
CA LEU A 92 5.99 -3.33 1.70
C LEU A 92 6.29 -2.64 0.36
N ILE A 93 7.55 -2.21 0.19
CA ILE A 93 8.02 -1.63 -1.07
C ILE A 93 8.93 -2.65 -1.77
N LEU A 94 8.52 -3.06 -2.97
CA LEU A 94 9.25 -3.99 -3.81
C LEU A 94 9.61 -3.33 -5.14
N SER A 95 10.72 -3.74 -5.74
CA SER A 95 10.93 -3.48 -7.16
C SER A 95 10.01 -4.40 -7.98
N PRO A 96 9.65 -4.01 -9.22
CA PRO A 96 8.79 -4.84 -10.07
C PRO A 96 9.33 -6.27 -10.27
N LYS A 97 10.65 -6.45 -10.29
CA LYS A 97 11.29 -7.77 -10.43
C LYS A 97 11.06 -8.69 -9.22
N GLU A 98 10.89 -8.11 -8.03
CA GLU A 98 10.62 -8.88 -6.82
C GLU A 98 9.18 -9.41 -6.78
N LEU A 99 8.28 -8.94 -7.66
CA LEU A 99 6.92 -9.48 -7.80
C LEU A 99 6.89 -10.88 -8.42
N GLU A 100 7.95 -11.26 -9.13
CA GLU A 100 8.10 -12.58 -9.78
C GLU A 100 8.64 -13.64 -8.80
N TYR A 101 8.98 -13.23 -7.57
CA TYR A 101 9.53 -14.13 -6.57
C TYR A 101 8.41 -14.87 -5.83
N GLU A 102 8.67 -16.11 -5.42
CA GLU A 102 7.77 -16.95 -4.64
C GLU A 102 7.75 -16.51 -3.16
N ILE A 103 7.29 -15.28 -2.91
CA ILE A 103 7.13 -14.74 -1.57
C ILE A 103 5.69 -14.99 -1.12
N PRO A 104 5.43 -15.72 -0.02
CA PRO A 104 4.07 -16.10 0.39
C PRO A 104 3.09 -14.93 0.53
N VAL A 105 3.57 -13.75 0.96
CA VAL A 105 2.72 -12.55 1.06
C VAL A 105 2.24 -12.05 -0.29
N LEU A 106 3.03 -12.25 -1.37
CA LEU A 106 2.63 -11.89 -2.73
C LEU A 106 1.55 -12.82 -3.25
N GLU A 107 1.71 -14.13 -3.05
CA GLU A 107 0.69 -15.11 -3.42
C GLU A 107 -0.64 -14.80 -2.73
N TYR A 108 -0.58 -14.54 -1.42
CA TYR A 108 -1.72 -14.11 -0.64
C TYR A 108 -2.39 -12.85 -1.23
N LEU A 109 -1.61 -11.79 -1.50
CA LEU A 109 -2.14 -10.54 -2.05
C LEU A 109 -2.65 -10.68 -3.49
N ASN A 110 -2.12 -11.61 -4.27
CA ASN A 110 -2.62 -11.87 -5.63
C ASN A 110 -3.98 -12.57 -5.60
N ILE A 111 -4.26 -13.40 -4.59
CA ILE A 111 -5.52 -14.14 -4.45
C ILE A 111 -6.57 -13.30 -3.71
N HIS A 112 -6.18 -12.61 -2.63
CA HIS A 112 -7.10 -11.96 -1.69
C HIS A 112 -7.00 -10.44 -1.68
N GLY A 113 -5.97 -9.87 -2.30
CA GLY A 113 -5.74 -8.43 -2.29
C GLY A 113 -6.63 -7.68 -3.28
N LYS A 114 -6.88 -6.42 -2.95
CA LYS A 114 -7.53 -5.43 -3.81
C LYS A 114 -6.45 -4.60 -4.50
N VAL A 115 -6.45 -4.61 -5.83
CA VAL A 115 -5.61 -3.70 -6.63
C VAL A 115 -6.17 -2.28 -6.52
N ILE A 116 -5.37 -1.35 -6.02
CA ILE A 116 -5.72 0.08 -5.91
C ILE A 116 -5.20 0.84 -7.14
N TYR A 117 -4.03 0.44 -7.63
CA TYR A 117 -3.39 1.04 -8.78
C TYR A 117 -2.60 -0.01 -9.54
N SER A 118 -2.65 0.03 -10.87
CA SER A 118 -1.80 -0.77 -11.74
C SER A 118 -1.58 0.00 -13.03
N VAL A 119 -0.33 0.14 -13.44
CA VAL A 119 -0.02 0.46 -14.83
C VAL A 119 -0.07 -0.88 -15.57
N GLU A 120 -1.16 -1.16 -16.27
CA GLU A 120 -1.14 -2.26 -17.24
C GLU A 120 -0.14 -1.88 -18.33
N ASP A 121 0.86 -2.71 -18.56
CA ASP A 121 1.56 -2.68 -19.84
C ASP A 121 0.52 -3.10 -20.89
N GLU A 122 0.16 -2.22 -21.82
CA GLU A 122 -0.53 -2.60 -23.05
C GLU A 122 0.34 -3.64 -23.79
N LYS A 123 0.16 -4.92 -23.46
CA LYS A 123 0.60 -6.05 -24.25
C LYS A 123 -0.61 -6.62 -24.99
N ASN A 124 -1.14 -5.82 -25.91
CA ASN A 124 -1.80 -6.29 -27.12
C ASN A 124 -1.06 -5.55 -28.23
N GLY A 125 -0.10 -6.15 -28.93
CA GLY A 125 -0.34 -7.31 -29.79
C GLY A 125 -0.84 -6.79 -31.12
#